data_AF-A0A7C0ZD52-F1
#
_entry.id   AF-A0A7C0ZD52-F1
#
_cell.length_a   1.000
_cell.length_b   1.000
_cell.length_c   1.000
_cell.angle_alpha   90.00
_cell.angle_beta   90.00
_cell.angle_gamma   90.00
#
_symmetry.space_group_name_H-M   'P 1'
#
loop_
_entity.id
_entity.type
_entity.pdbx_description
1 polymer ?
#
loop_
_entity_poly.entity_id
_entity_poly.type
_entity_poly.pdbx_seq_one_letter_code
_entity_poly.pdbx_strand_id
1 'polypeptide(L)'
;MSKKRRKRKSKVIKKILTESTPLLLLTVLGSAFAGGILGRMEEVIMLIPGVIILVPAILDLRGDVGASFGSRISSLLHLGSLEPTFRPSALLLNNISGAFSLSFVFSGFFGMFAHLLSVLLKLPSAGMWKLSMIGLFSGVLSSSLMIPFTLSLAILSFRKGLD
;
A
#
# COMPACT_ATOMS: atom_id res chain seq x y z
N MET A 1 -15.76 -39.36 -3.89
CA MET A 1 -16.06 -38.00 -3.37
C MET A 1 -17.51 -37.62 -3.70
N SER A 2 -18.39 -37.38 -2.72
CA SER A 2 -19.86 -37.23 -2.92
C SER A 2 -20.26 -36.01 -3.79
N LYS A 3 -21.21 -36.19 -4.73
CA LYS A 3 -21.80 -35.16 -5.61
C LYS A 3 -22.23 -33.89 -4.86
N LYS A 4 -22.65 -34.00 -3.60
CA LYS A 4 -23.06 -32.88 -2.73
C LYS A 4 -21.89 -31.96 -2.35
N ARG A 5 -20.71 -32.52 -2.05
CA ARG A 5 -19.48 -31.75 -1.78
C ARG A 5 -19.02 -30.97 -3.01
N ARG A 6 -19.16 -31.55 -4.21
CA ARG A 6 -18.77 -30.91 -5.49
C ARG A 6 -19.66 -29.70 -5.82
N LYS A 7 -20.99 -29.81 -5.61
CA LYS A 7 -21.92 -28.67 -5.76
C LYS A 7 -21.67 -27.54 -4.76
N ARG A 8 -21.32 -27.86 -3.50
CA ARG A 8 -21.00 -26.84 -2.47
C ARG A 8 -19.71 -26.08 -2.81
N LYS A 9 -18.66 -26.76 -3.25
CA LYS A 9 -17.42 -26.11 -3.73
C LYS A 9 -17.68 -25.16 -4.91
N SER A 10 -18.47 -25.58 -5.90
CA SER A 10 -18.81 -24.74 -7.06
C SER A 10 -19.58 -23.46 -6.66
N LYS A 11 -20.53 -23.55 -5.70
CA LYS A 11 -21.23 -22.36 -5.19
C LYS A 11 -20.30 -21.37 -4.48
N VAL A 12 -19.35 -21.86 -3.68
CA VAL A 12 -18.37 -21.02 -2.98
C VAL A 12 -17.44 -20.32 -3.98
N ILE A 13 -16.90 -21.05 -4.96
CA ILE A 13 -16.05 -20.47 -6.02
C ILE A 13 -16.82 -19.38 -6.78
N LYS A 14 -18.06 -19.66 -7.18
CA LYS A 14 -18.89 -18.67 -7.89
C LYS A 14 -19.12 -17.43 -7.04
N LYS A 15 -19.39 -17.59 -5.73
CA LYS A 15 -19.57 -16.48 -4.80
C LYS A 15 -18.32 -15.59 -4.70
N ILE A 16 -17.16 -16.20 -4.44
CA ILE A 16 -15.87 -15.49 -4.36
C ILE A 16 -15.60 -14.73 -5.66
N LEU A 17 -15.75 -15.37 -6.82
CA LEU A 17 -15.55 -14.69 -8.10
C LEU A 17 -16.51 -13.52 -8.29
N THR A 18 -17.78 -13.67 -7.95
CA THR A 18 -18.76 -12.59 -8.14
C THR A 18 -18.51 -11.41 -7.20
N GLU A 19 -18.04 -11.66 -5.97
CA GLU A 19 -17.76 -10.62 -4.97
C GLU A 19 -16.40 -9.95 -5.20
N SER A 20 -15.35 -10.70 -5.56
CA SER A 20 -13.99 -10.16 -5.74
C SER A 20 -13.74 -9.56 -7.12
N THR A 21 -14.41 -10.04 -8.19
CA THR A 21 -14.14 -9.57 -9.56
C THR A 21 -14.32 -8.06 -9.74
N PRO A 22 -15.40 -7.41 -9.23
CA PRO A 22 -15.56 -5.95 -9.37
C PRO A 22 -14.42 -5.16 -8.71
N LEU A 23 -13.99 -5.58 -7.52
CA LEU A 23 -12.86 -4.99 -6.80
C LEU A 23 -11.55 -5.18 -7.58
N LEU A 24 -11.29 -6.40 -8.08
CA LEU A 24 -10.10 -6.69 -8.87
C LEU A 24 -10.06 -5.88 -10.17
N LEU A 25 -11.19 -5.73 -10.86
CA LEU A 25 -11.28 -4.89 -12.06
C LEU A 25 -10.96 -3.43 -11.75
N LEU A 26 -11.51 -2.90 -10.65
CA LEU A 26 -11.20 -1.55 -10.20
C LEU A 26 -9.70 -1.37 -9.89
N THR A 27 -9.09 -2.35 -9.21
CA THR A 27 -7.65 -2.34 -8.93
C THR A 27 -6.83 -2.36 -10.21
N VAL A 28 -7.16 -3.23 -11.17
CA VAL A 28 -6.46 -3.31 -12.46
C VAL A 28 -6.54 -1.99 -13.22
N LEU A 29 -7.72 -1.36 -13.27
CA LEU A 29 -7.90 -0.07 -13.94
C LEU A 29 -7.08 1.03 -13.25
N GLY A 30 -7.09 1.08 -11.92
CA GLY A 30 -6.29 2.03 -11.15
C GLY A 30 -4.78 1.83 -11.35
N SER A 31 -4.31 0.58 -11.34
CA SER A 31 -2.91 0.23 -11.58
C SER A 31 -2.49 0.55 -13.02
N ALA A 32 -3.35 0.29 -14.01
CA ALA A 32 -3.09 0.66 -15.41
C ALA A 32 -2.99 2.18 -15.59
N PHE A 33 -3.86 2.94 -14.92
CA PHE A 33 -3.81 4.40 -14.91
C PHE A 33 -2.51 4.92 -14.28
N ALA A 34 -2.12 4.40 -13.12
CA ALA A 34 -0.86 4.75 -12.46
C ALA A 34 0.36 4.38 -13.32
N GLY A 35 0.35 3.21 -13.97
CA GLY A 35 1.37 2.80 -14.93
C GLY A 35 1.45 3.72 -16.14
N GLY A 36 0.32 4.20 -16.65
CA GLY A 36 0.27 5.19 -17.72
C GLY A 36 0.89 6.53 -17.32
N ILE A 37 0.70 6.99 -16.07
CA ILE A 37 1.38 8.17 -15.54
C ILE A 37 2.89 7.93 -15.48
N LEU A 38 3.32 6.80 -14.91
CA LEU A 38 4.73 6.46 -14.78
C LEU A 38 5.43 6.37 -16.15
N GLY A 39 4.76 5.80 -17.16
CA GLY A 39 5.27 5.72 -18.53
C GLY A 39 5.50 7.09 -19.17
N ARG A 40 4.75 8.13 -18.77
CA ARG A 40 4.99 9.51 -19.24
C ARG A 40 6.15 10.20 -18.54
N MET A 41 6.73 9.59 -17.51
CA MET A 41 7.90 10.10 -16.78
C MET A 41 9.21 9.49 -17.30
N GLU A 42 9.23 8.96 -18.52
CA GLU A 42 10.38 8.31 -19.13
C GLU A 42 11.65 9.18 -19.11
N GLU A 43 11.52 10.47 -19.43
CA GLU A 43 12.65 11.42 -19.40
C GLU A 43 13.29 11.51 -18.01
N VAL A 44 12.48 11.54 -16.94
CA VAL A 44 12.96 11.58 -15.55
C VAL A 44 13.66 10.27 -15.18
N ILE A 45 13.13 9.14 -15.63
CA ILE A 45 13.70 7.81 -15.39
C ILE A 45 15.03 7.66 -16.14
N MET A 46 15.14 8.16 -17.37
CA MET A 46 16.39 8.16 -18.12
C MET A 46 17.45 9.07 -17.48
N LEU A 47 17.06 10.21 -16.92
CA LEU A 47 17.94 11.11 -16.18
C LEU A 47 18.44 10.49 -14.87
N ILE A 48 17.60 9.70 -14.19
CA ILE A 48 17.93 9.05 -12.92
C ILE A 48 17.50 7.57 -12.96
N PRO A 49 18.30 6.68 -13.56
CA PRO A 49 17.93 5.27 -13.73
C PRO A 49 17.61 4.54 -12.43
N GLY A 50 18.26 4.91 -11.32
CA GLY A 50 17.96 4.35 -10.00
C GLY A 50 16.51 4.54 -9.52
N VAL A 51 15.76 5.48 -10.11
CA VAL A 51 14.33 5.69 -9.80
C VAL A 51 13.48 4.49 -10.24
N ILE A 52 13.80 3.82 -11.35
CA ILE A 52 13.00 2.65 -11.80
C ILE A 52 13.09 1.47 -10.83
N ILE A 53 14.20 1.37 -10.09
CA ILE A 53 14.40 0.37 -9.03
C ILE A 53 13.64 0.79 -7.76
N LEU A 54 13.63 2.08 -7.46
CA LEU A 54 13.02 2.63 -6.25
C LEU A 54 11.48 2.62 -6.30
N VAL A 55 10.89 2.95 -7.45
CA VAL A 55 9.43 3.05 -7.64
C VAL A 55 8.67 1.80 -7.18
N PRO A 56 8.98 0.57 -7.66
CA PRO A 56 8.25 -0.62 -7.24
C PRO A 56 8.39 -0.89 -5.74
N ALA A 57 9.57 -0.66 -5.14
CA ALA A 57 9.79 -0.85 -3.70
C ALA A 57 8.94 0.10 -2.85
N ILE A 58 8.80 1.37 -3.27
CA ILE A 58 7.96 2.34 -2.56
C ILE A 58 6.47 2.01 -2.71
N LEU A 59 6.04 1.61 -3.91
CA LEU A 59 4.66 1.21 -4.18
C LEU A 59 4.25 0.00 -3.34
N ASP A 60 5.14 -1.00 -3.25
CA ASP A 60 4.94 -2.20 -2.43
C ASP A 60 4.78 -1.84 -0.94
N LEU A 61 5.69 -1.00 -0.42
CA LEU A 61 5.61 -0.49 0.94
C LEU A 61 4.27 0.21 1.26
N ARG A 62 3.64 0.88 0.28
CA ARG A 62 2.32 1.50 0.50
C ARG A 62 1.23 0.45 0.70
N GLY A 63 1.26 -0.62 -0.08
CA GLY A 63 0.36 -1.76 0.07
C GLY A 63 0.51 -2.40 1.45
N ASP A 64 1.75 -2.68 1.86
CA ASP A 64 2.06 -3.34 3.13
C ASP A 64 1.66 -2.53 4.36
N VAL A 65 2.02 -1.24 4.37
CA VAL A 65 1.64 -0.34 5.48
C VAL A 65 0.13 -0.20 5.52
N GLY A 66 -0.51 -0.05 4.36
CA GLY A 66 -1.96 0.04 4.23
C GLY A 66 -2.71 -1.16 4.77
N ALA A 67 -2.33 -2.35 4.30
CA ALA A 67 -2.94 -3.62 4.70
C ALA A 67 -2.72 -3.89 6.19
N SER A 68 -1.50 -3.67 6.69
CA SER A 68 -1.16 -3.90 8.10
C SER A 68 -1.88 -2.91 9.03
N PHE A 69 -1.89 -1.62 8.70
CA PHE A 69 -2.60 -0.59 9.45
C PHE A 69 -4.10 -0.81 9.42
N GLY A 70 -4.68 -1.05 8.23
CA GLY A 70 -6.12 -1.32 8.06
C GLY A 70 -6.58 -2.55 8.84
N SER A 71 -5.82 -3.65 8.78
CA SER A 71 -6.12 -4.87 9.55
C SER A 71 -6.10 -4.63 11.06
N ARG A 72 -5.13 -3.84 11.53
CA ARG A 72 -5.00 -3.49 12.95
C ARG A 72 -6.16 -2.59 13.42
N ILE A 73 -6.51 -1.56 12.65
CA ILE A 73 -7.66 -0.69 12.97
C ILE A 73 -8.97 -1.49 12.94
N SER A 74 -9.18 -2.31 11.91
CA SER A 74 -10.37 -3.16 11.81
C SER A 74 -10.51 -4.10 13.02
N SER A 75 -9.42 -4.74 13.43
CA SER A 75 -9.42 -5.61 14.62
C SER A 75 -9.75 -4.84 15.90
N LEU A 76 -9.19 -3.64 16.07
CA LEU A 76 -9.46 -2.80 17.22
C LEU A 76 -10.91 -2.30 17.29
N LEU A 77 -11.54 -2.03 16.14
CA LEU A 77 -12.97 -1.70 16.05
C LEU A 77 -13.84 -2.90 16.47
N HIS A 78 -13.54 -4.10 15.96
CA HIS A 78 -14.27 -5.32 16.30
C HIS A 78 -14.11 -5.76 17.75
N LEU A 79 -12.95 -5.49 18.36
CA LEU A 79 -12.70 -5.74 19.77
C LEU A 79 -13.32 -4.67 20.68
N GLY A 80 -13.96 -3.63 20.12
CA GLY A 80 -14.50 -2.49 20.89
C GLY A 80 -13.43 -1.64 21.57
N SER A 81 -12.16 -1.81 21.22
CA SER A 81 -11.03 -1.05 21.76
C SER A 81 -10.87 0.33 21.11
N LEU A 82 -11.42 0.48 19.90
CA LEU A 82 -11.59 1.77 19.23
C LEU A 82 -13.06 2.00 18.96
N GLU A 83 -13.54 3.20 19.25
CA GLU A 83 -14.84 3.63 18.76
C GLU A 83 -14.78 3.90 17.25
N PRO A 84 -15.86 3.63 16.49
CA PRO A 84 -15.91 3.91 15.07
C PRO A 84 -16.09 5.41 14.82
N THR A 85 -15.20 6.26 15.31
CA THR A 85 -15.20 7.71 15.13
C THR A 85 -13.84 8.21 14.69
N PHE A 86 -13.80 9.36 14.02
CA PHE A 86 -12.55 10.02 13.64
C PHE A 86 -11.91 10.81 14.79
N ARG A 87 -12.39 10.63 16.02
CA ARG A 87 -11.86 11.35 17.16
C ARG A 87 -10.48 10.81 17.50
N PRO A 88 -9.47 11.68 17.68
CA PRO A 88 -8.14 11.23 18.06
C PRO A 88 -8.19 10.60 19.45
N SER A 89 -7.85 9.31 19.54
CA SER A 89 -7.56 8.63 20.79
C SER A 89 -6.06 8.34 20.88
N ALA A 90 -5.51 8.21 22.09
CA ALA A 90 -4.10 7.89 22.27
C ALA A 90 -3.71 6.60 21.52
N LEU A 91 -4.60 5.60 21.53
CA LEU A 91 -4.42 4.35 20.81
C LEU A 91 -4.40 4.55 19.29
N LEU A 92 -5.34 5.34 18.74
CA LEU A 92 -5.39 5.65 17.31
C LEU A 92 -4.14 6.41 16.86
N LEU A 93 -3.74 7.44 17.60
CA LEU A 93 -2.54 8.22 17.31
C LEU A 93 -1.27 7.37 17.35
N ASN A 94 -1.17 6.43 18.30
CA ASN A 94 -0.02 5.49 18.36
C ASN A 94 0.04 4.54 17.16
N ASN A 95 -1.12 4.13 16.63
CA ASN A 95 -1.16 3.31 15.42
C ASN A 95 -0.80 4.13 14.17
N ILE A 96 -1.29 5.36 14.08
CA ILE A 96 -0.96 6.29 12.99
C ILE A 96 0.54 6.61 13.01
N SER A 97 1.09 6.95 14.18
CA SER A 97 2.53 7.24 14.32
C SER A 97 3.36 6.02 13.97
N GLY A 98 2.98 4.82 14.43
CA GLY A 98 3.65 3.58 14.05
C GLY A 98 3.68 3.33 12.54
N ALA A 99 2.55 3.53 11.85
CA ALA A 99 2.47 3.40 10.39
C ALA A 99 3.32 4.44 9.65
N PHE A 100 3.34 5.68 10.14
CA PHE A 100 4.19 6.75 9.61
C PHE A 100 5.68 6.49 9.86
N SER A 101 6.06 6.07 11.06
CA SER A 101 7.45 5.73 11.40
C SER A 101 7.96 4.58 10.55
N LEU A 102 7.16 3.52 10.39
CA LEU A 102 7.50 2.40 9.52
C LEU A 102 7.71 2.86 8.08
N SER A 103 6.79 3.68 7.56
CA SER A 103 6.91 4.27 6.22
C SER A 103 8.16 5.10 6.06
N PHE A 104 8.46 5.98 7.02
CA PHE A 104 9.60 6.88 6.96
C PHE A 104 10.92 6.10 6.95
N VAL A 105 11.10 5.17 7.89
CA VAL A 105 12.32 4.37 8.00
C VAL A 105 12.55 3.53 6.75
N PHE A 106 11.54 2.80 6.28
CA PHE A 106 11.70 1.92 5.12
C PHE A 106 11.83 2.69 3.80
N SER A 107 11.23 3.88 3.67
CA SER A 107 11.38 4.68 2.45
C SER A 107 12.82 5.20 2.28
N GLY A 108 13.48 5.60 3.38
CA GLY A 108 14.91 5.93 3.36
C GLY A 108 15.78 4.71 3.10
N PHE A 109 15.44 3.57 3.72
CA PHE A 109 16.13 2.30 3.51
C PHE A 109 16.09 1.85 2.04
N PHE A 110 14.92 1.91 1.39
CA PHE A 110 14.80 1.54 -0.02
C PHE A 110 15.54 2.47 -0.96
N GLY A 111 15.69 3.76 -0.64
CA GLY A 111 16.56 4.65 -1.42
C GLY A 111 18.03 4.24 -1.36
N MET A 112 18.51 3.80 -0.19
CA MET A 112 19.86 3.23 -0.07
C MET A 112 20.00 1.93 -0.87
N PHE A 113 19.00 1.05 -0.78
CA PHE A 113 18.96 -0.20 -1.53
C PHE A 113 18.90 0.01 -3.05
N ALA A 114 18.15 1.02 -3.52
CA ALA A 114 18.09 1.37 -4.92
C ALA A 114 19.45 1.83 -5.46
N HIS A 115 20.23 2.58 -4.67
CA HIS A 115 21.60 2.91 -5.02
C HIS A 115 22.49 1.67 -5.12
N LEU A 116 22.45 0.80 -4.10
CA LEU A 116 23.25 -0.42 -4.05
C LEU A 116 22.96 -1.33 -5.25
N LEU A 117 21.67 -1.52 -5.57
CA LEU A 117 21.25 -2.30 -6.74
C LEU A 117 21.65 -1.62 -8.06
N SER A 118 21.57 -0.29 -8.15
CA SER A 118 22.03 0.43 -9.34
C SER A 118 23.51 0.16 -9.62
N VAL A 119 24.34 0.22 -8.58
CA VAL A 119 25.79 -0.06 -8.68
C VAL A 119 26.04 -1.53 -9.04
N LEU A 120 25.34 -2.46 -8.40
CA LEU A 120 25.47 -3.90 -8.68
C LEU A 120 25.10 -4.24 -10.13
N LEU A 121 24.04 -3.61 -10.65
CA LEU A 121 23.56 -3.80 -12.01
C LEU A 121 24.34 -2.98 -13.05
N LYS A 122 25.39 -2.27 -12.64
CA LYS A 122 26.21 -1.38 -13.50
C LYS A 122 25.37 -0.29 -14.19
N LEU A 123 24.30 0.16 -13.54
CA LEU A 123 23.44 1.24 -14.00
C LEU A 123 23.95 2.60 -13.48
N PRO A 124 23.70 3.70 -14.22
CA PRO A 124 24.00 5.04 -13.73
C PRO A 124 23.21 5.30 -12.44
N SER A 125 23.89 5.76 -11.39
CA SER A 125 23.25 6.07 -10.11
C SER A 125 23.45 7.53 -9.75
N ALA A 126 22.35 8.20 -9.36
CA ALA A 126 22.40 9.57 -8.84
C ALA A 126 23.06 9.68 -7.45
N GLY A 127 23.41 8.53 -6.84
CA GLY A 127 24.03 8.45 -5.52
C GLY A 127 23.04 8.14 -4.41
N MET A 128 23.55 7.52 -3.34
CA MET A 128 22.77 7.08 -2.18
C MET A 128 21.92 8.21 -1.58
N TRP A 129 22.53 9.37 -1.34
CA TRP A 129 21.84 10.50 -0.70
C TRP A 129 20.62 10.97 -1.49
N LYS A 130 20.76 11.17 -2.80
CA LYS A 130 19.67 11.66 -3.66
C LYS A 130 18.52 10.65 -3.73
N LEU A 131 18.83 9.36 -3.90
CA LEU A 131 17.80 8.32 -3.95
C LEU A 131 17.09 8.13 -2.61
N SER A 132 17.81 8.20 -1.48
CA SER A 132 17.20 8.20 -0.14
C SER A 132 16.31 9.40 0.11
N MET A 133 16.69 10.60 -0.34
CA MET A 133 15.84 11.78 -0.25
C MET A 133 14.58 11.64 -1.10
N ILE A 134 14.70 11.19 -2.35
CA ILE A 134 13.55 10.91 -3.22
C ILE A 134 12.61 9.90 -2.55
N GLY A 135 13.17 8.84 -1.94
CA GLY A 135 12.40 7.85 -1.19
C GLY A 135 11.68 8.45 0.01
N LEU A 136 12.37 9.22 0.84
CA LEU A 136 11.77 9.85 2.03
C LEU A 136 10.66 10.84 1.68
N PHE A 137 10.88 11.74 0.71
CA PHE A 137 9.87 12.72 0.31
C PHE A 137 8.63 12.05 -0.29
N SER A 138 8.84 11.09 -1.20
CA SER A 138 7.72 10.32 -1.76
C SER A 138 7.00 9.50 -0.70
N GLY A 139 7.74 8.88 0.23
CA GLY A 139 7.21 8.11 1.35
C GLY A 139 6.36 8.95 2.30
N VAL A 140 6.83 10.13 2.72
CA VAL A 140 6.08 11.04 3.59
C VAL A 140 4.82 11.55 2.91
N LEU A 141 4.95 12.01 1.66
CA LEU A 141 3.83 12.55 0.89
C LEU A 141 2.74 11.50 0.67
N SER A 142 3.13 10.30 0.23
CA SER A 142 2.22 9.20 0.00
C SER A 142 1.58 8.68 1.30
N SER A 143 2.34 8.54 2.39
CA SER A 143 1.81 8.13 3.71
C SER A 143 0.74 9.09 4.22
N SER A 144 0.96 10.39 4.00
CA SER A 144 0.03 11.46 4.42
C SER A 144 -1.33 11.36 3.75
N LEU A 145 -1.40 10.78 2.54
CA LEU A 145 -2.66 10.51 1.86
C LEU A 145 -3.21 9.12 2.21
N MET A 146 -2.33 8.12 2.24
CA MET A 146 -2.68 6.71 2.36
C MET A 146 -3.28 6.35 3.73
N ILE A 147 -2.67 6.84 4.82
CA ILE A 147 -3.11 6.53 6.19
C ILE A 147 -4.52 7.05 6.49
N PRO A 148 -4.86 8.35 6.26
CA PRO A 148 -6.23 8.82 6.49
C PRO A 148 -7.24 8.18 5.54
N PHE A 149 -6.85 7.87 4.30
CA PHE A 149 -7.71 7.12 3.38
C PHE A 149 -8.06 5.74 3.94
N THR A 150 -7.06 4.99 4.41
CA THR A 150 -7.25 3.65 4.99
C THR A 150 -8.07 3.69 6.28
N LEU A 151 -7.80 4.65 7.15
CA LEU A 151 -8.58 4.86 8.37
C LEU A 151 -10.04 5.14 8.03
N SER A 152 -10.29 5.99 7.03
CA SER A 152 -11.65 6.31 6.58
C SER A 152 -12.36 5.09 6.03
N LEU A 153 -11.68 4.30 5.19
CA LEU A 153 -12.24 3.05 4.68
C LEU A 153 -12.57 2.07 5.81
N ALA A 154 -11.67 1.87 6.78
CA ALA A 154 -11.90 0.96 7.90
C ALA A 154 -13.11 1.38 8.74
N ILE A 155 -13.20 2.66 9.13
CA ILE A 155 -14.31 3.17 9.95
C ILE A 155 -15.63 3.15 9.16
N LEU A 156 -15.62 3.58 7.89
CA LEU A 156 -16.84 3.62 7.07
C LEU A 156 -17.35 2.23 6.72
N SER A 157 -16.45 1.28 6.44
CA SER A 157 -16.82 -0.11 6.18
C SER A 157 -17.49 -0.72 7.41
N PHE A 158 -16.88 -0.57 8.59
CA PHE A 158 -17.43 -1.05 9.86
C PHE A 158 -18.79 -0.41 10.17
N ARG A 159 -18.94 0.91 10.02
CA ARG A 159 -20.21 1.61 10.24
C ARG A 159 -21.33 1.14 9.31
N LYS A 160 -20.99 0.72 8.09
CA LYS A 160 -21.96 0.24 7.09
C LYS A 160 -22.19 -1.27 7.15
N GLY A 161 -21.48 -2.00 8.01
CA GLY A 161 -21.51 -3.48 8.05
C GLY A 161 -21.08 -4.11 6.73
N LEU A 162 -20.12 -3.49 6.04
CA LEU A 162 -19.58 -3.94 4.75
C LEU A 162 -18.31 -4.81 4.90
N ASP A 163 -18.00 -5.19 6.13
CA ASP A 163 -16.86 -6.02 6.54
C ASP A 163 -17.11 -7.54 6.46
#